data_AF-A0A3L7NSP5-F1
#
_entry.id   AF-A0A3L7NSP5-F1
#
_cell.length_a   1.000
_cell.length_b   1.000
_cell.length_c   1.000
_cell.angle_alpha   90.00
_cell.angle_beta   90.00
_cell.angle_gamma   90.00
#
_symmetry.space_group_name_H-M   'P 1'
#
loop_
_entity.id
_entity.type
_entity.pdbx_description
1 polymer ?
#
loop_
_entity_poly.entity_id
_entity_poly.type
_entity_poly.pdbx_seq_one_letter_code
_entity_poly.pdbx_strand_id
1 'polypeptide(L)'
;MQLKLPLRVLTAVAIVLGSVGWYLAAQPPGGPGGGPPGSQPMFFLDRFDADGDGRLDRMERALARGAAQAERPAHRGPGGPGGPGRFGGNRPPATPGPRISPDSVPHHLDADLYDTTVLRTLFIDFESDDWEKEMADFYHTDVKLPARLTVDGRVIDGIGVHFRGASSYFTIPEGHKRSLNLSLDHTDKDANLHGYRTLNLLNSNGDPSMMSTVLYSHIARPHIPAPKANFVRVVINGESWGVYVNVQQSNKDFLRENFGSPKGNRWKVKGRPGGRGGLEWFGEDIATYRGIYELKTKDTTDAWKDLMALCRIFEDTPLGKLEAAVEPHLDIDGALWFLALDNALVNSDGYWTRASDYTLYEDADRIFHVIPHDMNECFIAGGPGGPPGGPGGPPGGPGGPGGGHGGGGPELDPLVGLDDGGKPLRSGLLGVPHLRQRYLDHVREIARDQLDWESIGPVIAQWRALIESAVREDSRKLASTEAFEAATSPAAVGVTVGRPVSLRGFLERRRQYLLDSPDGQPPDLR
;
A
#
# COMPACT_ATOMS: atom_id res chain seq x y z
N MET A 1 -20.13 -21.11 -69.68
CA MET A 1 -19.68 -20.21 -68.61
C MET A 1 -20.78 -20.17 -67.55
N GLN A 2 -20.39 -20.18 -66.28
CA GLN A 2 -21.21 -20.24 -65.05
C GLN A 2 -21.50 -21.65 -64.49
N LEU A 3 -20.76 -21.92 -63.41
CA LEU A 3 -20.87 -23.05 -62.52
C LEU A 3 -21.88 -22.73 -61.39
N LYS A 4 -22.56 -23.78 -60.92
CA LYS A 4 -23.48 -23.78 -59.78
C LYS A 4 -22.76 -23.47 -58.46
N LEU A 5 -23.46 -22.80 -57.54
CA LEU A 5 -23.27 -22.94 -56.09
C LEU A 5 -24.61 -22.74 -55.38
N PRO A 6 -24.92 -23.54 -54.34
CA PRO A 6 -25.79 -23.06 -53.26
C PRO A 6 -25.19 -23.42 -51.90
N LEU A 7 -25.13 -22.46 -50.95
CA LEU A 7 -25.53 -22.71 -49.57
C LEU A 7 -25.66 -21.43 -48.73
N ARG A 8 -26.90 -21.26 -48.26
CA ARG A 8 -27.45 -20.50 -47.12
C ARG A 8 -26.45 -19.86 -46.14
N VAL A 9 -26.59 -18.54 -45.95
CA VAL A 9 -26.39 -17.86 -44.67
C VAL A 9 -27.65 -17.05 -44.41
N LEU A 10 -28.42 -17.43 -43.39
CA LEU A 10 -29.59 -16.69 -42.93
C LEU A 10 -29.35 -16.35 -41.46
N THR A 11 -29.33 -15.04 -41.23
CA THR A 11 -29.18 -14.31 -39.98
C THR A 11 -30.09 -14.86 -38.89
N ALA A 12 -29.52 -15.14 -37.71
CA ALA A 12 -30.28 -15.28 -36.47
C ALA A 12 -29.56 -14.52 -35.37
N VAL A 13 -29.96 -13.26 -35.19
CA VAL A 13 -29.69 -12.51 -33.96
C VAL A 13 -30.67 -13.06 -32.92
N ALA A 14 -30.17 -13.89 -32.01
CA ALA A 14 -30.92 -14.32 -30.84
C ALA A 14 -30.61 -13.34 -29.70
N ILE A 15 -31.57 -12.47 -29.39
CA ILE A 15 -31.63 -11.71 -28.15
C ILE A 15 -31.91 -12.71 -27.03
N VAL A 16 -30.91 -12.97 -26.17
CA VAL A 16 -31.13 -13.69 -24.91
C VAL A 16 -31.38 -12.65 -23.82
N LEU A 17 -32.66 -12.40 -23.54
CA LEU A 17 -33.10 -11.80 -22.29
C LEU A 17 -33.11 -12.91 -21.22
N GLY A 18 -32.00 -13.02 -20.48
CA GLY A 18 -31.83 -13.95 -19.36
C GLY A 18 -31.83 -13.20 -18.04
N SER A 19 -32.92 -13.38 -17.28
CA SER A 19 -33.09 -13.19 -15.83
C SER A 19 -31.86 -12.78 -15.00
N VAL A 20 -31.95 -11.60 -14.38
CA VAL A 20 -31.07 -11.11 -13.32
C VAL A 20 -31.23 -11.99 -12.08
N GLY A 21 -30.46 -13.08 -12.02
CA GLY A 21 -30.24 -13.86 -10.83
C GLY A 21 -29.15 -13.20 -9.99
N TRP A 22 -29.47 -12.87 -8.74
CA TRP A 22 -28.52 -12.34 -7.77
C TRP A 22 -27.44 -13.39 -7.45
N TYR A 23 -26.36 -13.41 -8.23
CA TYR A 23 -25.12 -14.05 -7.83
C TYR A 23 -24.30 -13.02 -7.04
N LEU A 24 -24.37 -13.12 -5.71
CA LEU A 24 -23.37 -12.56 -4.80
C LEU A 24 -22.07 -13.36 -5.00
N ALA A 25 -21.37 -13.10 -6.09
CA ALA A 25 -19.98 -13.52 -6.22
C ALA A 25 -19.18 -12.80 -5.13
N ALA A 26 -18.55 -13.56 -4.25
CA ALA A 26 -17.60 -13.02 -3.29
C ALA A 26 -16.54 -12.25 -4.08
N GLN A 27 -16.33 -10.97 -3.76
CA GLN A 27 -15.27 -10.20 -4.41
C GLN A 27 -13.95 -10.96 -4.32
N PRO A 28 -13.22 -11.12 -5.44
CA PRO A 28 -11.92 -11.77 -5.41
C PRO A 28 -11.00 -11.03 -4.43
N PRO A 29 -10.11 -11.73 -3.71
CA PRO A 29 -9.14 -11.08 -2.84
C PRO A 29 -8.31 -10.09 -3.68
N GLY A 30 -8.47 -8.80 -3.38
CA GLY A 30 -7.84 -7.70 -4.14
C GLY A 30 -8.78 -7.04 -5.15
N GLY A 31 -9.95 -6.57 -4.69
CA GLY A 31 -10.83 -5.70 -5.48
C GLY A 31 -10.10 -4.47 -6.06
N PRO A 32 -10.64 -3.87 -7.12
CA PRO A 32 -10.01 -2.80 -7.90
C PRO A 32 -9.41 -1.75 -6.96
N GLY A 33 -8.10 -1.52 -7.10
CA GLY A 33 -7.36 -0.57 -6.28
C GLY A 33 -8.13 0.75 -6.17
N GLY A 34 -8.21 1.30 -4.96
CA GLY A 34 -9.03 2.48 -4.65
C GLY A 34 -8.82 3.60 -5.67
N GLY A 35 -9.90 3.93 -6.39
CA GLY A 35 -9.91 4.99 -7.39
C GLY A 35 -10.03 6.39 -6.80
N PRO A 36 -9.82 7.42 -7.63
CA PRO A 36 -10.06 8.80 -7.24
C PRO A 36 -11.49 8.96 -6.68
N PRO A 37 -11.71 9.91 -5.76
CA PRO A 37 -12.99 10.09 -5.08
C PRO A 37 -14.15 10.16 -6.08
N GLY A 38 -15.10 9.21 -5.98
CA GLY A 38 -16.31 9.18 -6.81
C GLY A 38 -16.27 8.30 -8.06
N SER A 39 -15.16 7.62 -8.37
CA SER A 39 -15.16 6.58 -9.42
C SER A 39 -15.75 5.28 -8.87
N GLN A 40 -16.85 4.80 -9.47
CA GLN A 40 -17.34 3.44 -9.22
C GLN A 40 -16.44 2.46 -10.01
N PRO A 41 -16.02 1.34 -9.41
CA PRO A 41 -15.29 0.32 -10.16
C PRO A 41 -16.14 -0.17 -11.33
N MET A 42 -15.53 -0.25 -12.51
CA MET A 42 -16.19 -0.78 -13.68
C MET A 42 -15.99 -2.30 -13.71
N PHE A 43 -17.10 -3.04 -13.66
CA PHE A 43 -17.10 -4.49 -13.73
C PHE A 43 -17.28 -4.93 -15.19
N PHE A 44 -16.20 -5.44 -15.77
CA PHE A 44 -16.14 -5.91 -17.15
C PHE A 44 -16.30 -7.43 -17.25
N LEU A 45 -15.96 -8.20 -16.20
CA LEU A 45 -16.10 -9.66 -16.23
C LEU A 45 -17.54 -10.06 -16.55
N ASP A 46 -18.51 -9.55 -15.81
CA ASP A 46 -19.94 -9.85 -16.01
C ASP A 46 -20.49 -9.53 -17.42
N ARG A 47 -19.76 -8.70 -18.20
CA ARG A 47 -20.17 -8.23 -19.52
C ARG A 47 -19.44 -8.92 -20.67
N PHE A 48 -18.20 -9.34 -20.44
CA PHE A 48 -17.28 -9.75 -21.50
C PHE A 48 -16.70 -11.15 -21.31
N ASP A 49 -16.85 -11.76 -20.13
CA ASP A 49 -16.52 -13.16 -19.86
C ASP A 49 -17.60 -14.06 -20.46
N ALA A 50 -17.38 -14.48 -21.71
CA ALA A 50 -18.37 -15.22 -22.48
C ALA A 50 -18.39 -16.71 -22.14
N ASP A 51 -17.27 -17.26 -21.67
CA ASP A 51 -17.17 -18.66 -21.26
C ASP A 51 -17.47 -18.88 -19.76
N GLY A 52 -17.51 -17.80 -18.97
CA GLY A 52 -17.89 -17.79 -17.56
C GLY A 52 -16.80 -18.33 -16.64
N ASP A 53 -15.54 -18.31 -17.06
CA ASP A 53 -14.42 -18.85 -16.29
C ASP A 53 -13.85 -17.87 -15.25
N GLY A 54 -14.41 -16.66 -15.17
CA GLY A 54 -14.10 -15.62 -14.19
C GLY A 54 -12.88 -14.76 -14.56
N ARG A 55 -12.45 -14.80 -15.82
CA ARG A 55 -11.38 -13.96 -16.39
C ARG A 55 -11.74 -13.61 -17.84
N LEU A 56 -10.93 -12.75 -18.44
CA LEU A 56 -11.08 -12.40 -19.85
C LEU A 56 -9.90 -12.97 -20.63
N ASP A 57 -10.17 -13.79 -21.65
CA ASP A 57 -9.19 -14.24 -22.63
C ASP A 57 -8.72 -13.09 -23.54
N ARG A 58 -7.84 -13.38 -24.50
CA ARG A 58 -7.30 -12.35 -25.41
C ARG A 58 -8.40 -11.69 -26.26
N MET A 59 -9.37 -12.46 -26.75
CA MET A 59 -10.45 -11.95 -27.60
C MET A 59 -11.45 -11.13 -26.78
N GLU A 60 -11.79 -11.60 -25.59
CA GLU A 60 -12.69 -10.93 -24.67
C GLU A 60 -12.08 -9.62 -24.15
N ARG A 61 -10.78 -9.62 -23.80
CA ARG A 61 -10.06 -8.39 -23.44
C ARG A 61 -10.02 -7.39 -24.57
N ALA A 62 -9.88 -7.81 -25.82
CA ALA A 62 -9.90 -6.87 -26.95
C ALA A 62 -11.24 -6.12 -27.04
N LEU A 63 -12.37 -6.81 -26.77
CA LEU A 63 -13.70 -6.20 -26.71
C LEU A 63 -13.85 -5.31 -25.48
N ALA A 64 -13.48 -5.82 -24.30
CA ALA A 64 -13.57 -5.11 -23.04
C ALA A 64 -12.72 -3.82 -23.04
N ARG A 65 -11.54 -3.87 -23.68
CA ARG A 65 -10.63 -2.72 -23.81
C ARG A 65 -11.26 -1.56 -24.59
N GLY A 66 -12.00 -1.87 -25.67
CA GLY A 66 -12.74 -0.86 -26.42
C GLY A 66 -13.80 -0.16 -25.56
N ALA A 67 -14.52 -0.94 -24.74
CA ALA A 67 -15.50 -0.40 -23.79
C ALA A 67 -14.84 0.37 -22.63
N ALA A 68 -13.74 -0.11 -22.07
CA ALA A 68 -12.98 0.59 -21.03
C ALA A 68 -12.47 1.96 -21.52
N GLN A 69 -12.00 2.04 -22.76
CA GLN A 69 -11.59 3.31 -23.36
C GLN A 69 -12.77 4.27 -23.58
N ALA A 70 -13.94 3.76 -23.94
CA ALA A 70 -15.14 4.57 -24.18
C ALA A 70 -15.82 5.04 -22.87
N GLU A 71 -15.79 4.20 -21.83
CA GLU A 71 -16.46 4.44 -20.54
C GLU A 71 -15.56 5.16 -19.53
N ARG A 72 -14.28 5.33 -19.86
CA ARG A 72 -13.34 6.13 -19.06
C ARG A 72 -13.94 7.52 -18.80
N PRO A 73 -14.18 7.89 -17.52
CA PRO A 73 -14.60 9.23 -17.20
C PRO A 73 -13.63 10.23 -17.81
N ALA A 74 -14.16 11.25 -18.51
CA ALA A 74 -13.35 12.35 -19.00
C ALA A 74 -12.57 12.91 -17.79
N HIS A 75 -11.25 12.74 -17.78
CA HIS A 75 -10.41 13.13 -16.66
C HIS A 75 -10.59 14.63 -16.39
N ARG A 76 -11.36 14.97 -15.36
CA ARG A 76 -11.43 16.28 -14.70
C ARG A 76 -10.68 16.24 -13.36
N GLY A 77 -9.56 15.51 -13.32
CA GLY A 77 -8.52 15.77 -12.32
C GLY A 77 -7.78 17.07 -12.64
N PRO A 78 -6.94 17.61 -11.75
CA PRO A 78 -6.07 18.75 -12.05
C PRO A 78 -5.05 18.33 -13.12
N GLY A 79 -5.45 18.41 -14.38
CA GLY A 79 -4.76 17.82 -15.53
C GLY A 79 -5.77 17.39 -16.59
N GLY A 80 -6.50 18.36 -17.16
CA GLY A 80 -7.35 18.14 -18.32
C GLY A 80 -6.53 17.78 -19.58
N PRO A 81 -7.20 17.51 -20.71
CA PRO A 81 -6.58 16.99 -21.92
C PRO A 81 -5.73 18.08 -22.59
N GLY A 82 -4.43 18.09 -22.29
CA GLY A 82 -3.44 18.96 -22.89
C GLY A 82 -2.23 19.20 -22.00
N GLY A 83 -1.13 18.51 -22.25
CA GLY A 83 0.22 18.94 -21.86
C GLY A 83 1.00 17.96 -20.96
N PRO A 84 2.21 17.54 -21.36
CA PRO A 84 3.15 16.92 -20.45
C PRO A 84 3.67 18.01 -19.49
N GLY A 85 3.35 17.91 -18.20
CA GLY A 85 4.00 18.76 -17.19
C GLY A 85 3.07 19.32 -16.13
N ARG A 86 2.96 18.59 -15.00
CA ARG A 86 2.88 19.24 -13.69
C ARG A 86 3.22 18.34 -12.50
N PHE A 87 3.22 17.02 -12.67
CA PHE A 87 3.58 16.07 -11.61
C PHE A 87 4.69 15.08 -11.99
N GLY A 88 5.04 14.97 -13.27
CA GLY A 88 6.32 14.41 -13.66
C GLY A 88 7.38 15.48 -13.44
N GLY A 89 8.30 15.26 -12.49
CA GLY A 89 9.54 16.03 -12.47
C GLY A 89 10.25 15.94 -13.83
N ASN A 90 11.34 16.66 -14.01
CA ASN A 90 12.18 16.60 -15.21
C ASN A 90 12.88 15.21 -15.31
N ARG A 91 12.09 14.15 -15.47
CA ARG A 91 12.54 12.75 -15.53
C ARG A 91 12.99 12.47 -16.97
N PRO A 92 14.18 11.89 -17.17
CA PRO A 92 14.58 11.45 -18.50
C PRO A 92 13.60 10.38 -19.01
N PRO A 93 13.44 10.25 -20.34
CA PRO A 93 12.66 9.17 -20.92
C PRO A 93 13.14 7.81 -20.41
N ALA A 94 12.22 6.91 -20.07
CA ALA A 94 12.57 5.54 -19.75
C ALA A 94 13.26 4.86 -20.93
N THR A 95 14.30 4.08 -20.64
CA THR A 95 14.95 3.20 -21.62
C THR A 95 14.81 1.75 -21.20
N PRO A 96 14.83 0.80 -22.15
CA PRO A 96 14.86 -0.62 -21.83
C PRO A 96 16.00 -0.98 -20.88
N GLY A 97 15.66 -1.68 -19.82
CA GLY A 97 16.62 -2.25 -18.87
C GLY A 97 17.37 -3.44 -19.49
N PRO A 98 18.45 -3.90 -18.82
CA PRO A 98 19.21 -5.05 -19.30
C PRO A 98 18.32 -6.28 -19.45
N ARG A 99 18.61 -7.09 -20.47
CA ARG A 99 17.94 -8.38 -20.66
C ARG A 99 18.46 -9.39 -19.64
N ILE A 100 17.56 -10.10 -18.98
CA ILE A 100 17.88 -11.10 -17.96
C ILE A 100 17.08 -12.37 -18.27
N SER A 101 17.74 -13.53 -18.25
CA SER A 101 17.06 -14.83 -18.40
C SER A 101 16.93 -15.54 -17.04
N PRO A 102 15.92 -16.42 -16.86
CA PRO A 102 15.78 -17.24 -15.66
C PRO A 102 17.06 -18.01 -15.29
N ASP A 103 17.76 -18.57 -16.28
CA ASP A 103 18.99 -19.35 -16.03
C ASP A 103 20.21 -18.50 -15.65
N SER A 104 20.14 -17.17 -15.78
CA SER A 104 21.24 -16.26 -15.46
C SER A 104 21.24 -15.75 -14.02
N VAL A 105 20.27 -16.18 -13.20
CA VAL A 105 20.10 -15.69 -11.82
C VAL A 105 20.14 -16.85 -10.83
N PRO A 106 20.62 -16.64 -9.60
CA PRO A 106 20.61 -17.69 -8.57
C PRO A 106 19.18 -18.13 -8.24
N HIS A 107 19.03 -19.41 -7.89
CA HIS A 107 17.80 -19.97 -7.33
C HIS A 107 17.92 -20.09 -5.81
N HIS A 108 16.92 -19.60 -5.08
CA HIS A 108 16.90 -19.56 -3.62
C HIS A 108 15.87 -20.52 -3.03
N LEU A 109 16.05 -21.82 -3.28
CA LEU A 109 15.04 -22.85 -2.96
C LEU A 109 14.81 -23.05 -1.46
N ASP A 110 15.84 -22.79 -0.64
CA ASP A 110 15.79 -23.01 0.82
C ASP A 110 15.36 -21.76 1.61
N ALA A 111 15.21 -20.61 0.96
CA ALA A 111 14.83 -19.36 1.61
C ALA A 111 13.31 -19.12 1.53
N ASP A 112 12.74 -18.57 2.59
CA ASP A 112 11.35 -18.11 2.60
C ASP A 112 11.12 -16.98 1.59
N LEU A 113 9.86 -16.79 1.15
CA LEU A 113 9.54 -15.76 0.16
C LEU A 113 9.86 -14.34 0.62
N TYR A 114 9.68 -14.06 1.91
CA TYR A 114 9.92 -12.76 2.54
C TYR A 114 11.26 -12.69 3.29
N ASP A 115 12.18 -13.63 3.04
CA ASP A 115 13.54 -13.53 3.55
C ASP A 115 14.19 -12.23 3.04
N THR A 116 14.65 -11.39 3.95
CA THR A 116 15.22 -10.07 3.64
C THR A 116 16.71 -10.13 3.29
N THR A 117 17.32 -11.31 3.38
CA THR A 117 18.72 -11.56 3.03
C THR A 117 18.88 -12.01 1.56
N VAL A 118 17.76 -12.27 0.87
CA VAL A 118 17.71 -12.80 -0.48
C VAL A 118 17.06 -11.80 -1.44
N LEU A 119 17.72 -11.53 -2.58
CA LEU A 119 17.14 -10.77 -3.69
C LEU A 119 16.61 -11.72 -4.76
N ARG A 120 15.37 -12.19 -4.55
CA ARG A 120 14.70 -13.11 -5.48
C ARG A 120 14.32 -12.38 -6.77
N THR A 121 14.43 -13.07 -7.91
CA THR A 121 14.05 -12.50 -9.22
C THR A 121 12.72 -13.10 -9.69
N LEU A 122 11.76 -12.23 -10.03
CA LEU A 122 10.43 -12.56 -10.52
C LEU A 122 10.38 -12.26 -12.01
N PHE A 123 10.27 -13.30 -12.84
CA PHE A 123 10.09 -13.17 -14.29
C PHE A 123 8.60 -13.22 -14.60
N ILE A 124 8.06 -12.15 -15.16
CA ILE A 124 6.66 -12.01 -15.54
C ILE A 124 6.60 -11.93 -17.07
N ASP A 125 6.06 -12.95 -17.70
CA ASP A 125 5.94 -13.01 -19.15
C ASP A 125 4.47 -12.84 -19.55
N PHE A 126 4.18 -11.73 -20.23
CA PHE A 126 2.91 -11.43 -20.86
C PHE A 126 2.88 -11.96 -22.30
N GLU A 127 1.68 -12.32 -22.76
CA GLU A 127 1.45 -12.81 -24.12
C GLU A 127 1.53 -11.72 -25.20
N SER A 128 1.54 -10.46 -24.81
CA SER A 128 1.47 -9.28 -25.68
C SER A 128 2.58 -8.28 -25.34
N ASP A 129 3.18 -7.68 -26.36
CA ASP A 129 4.14 -6.57 -26.18
C ASP A 129 3.45 -5.25 -25.77
N ASP A 130 2.13 -5.15 -25.96
CA ASP A 130 1.31 -3.99 -25.56
C ASP A 130 0.74 -4.11 -24.14
N TRP A 131 1.27 -5.03 -23.34
CA TRP A 131 0.77 -5.36 -21.99
C TRP A 131 0.64 -4.13 -21.10
N GLU A 132 1.55 -3.15 -21.21
CA GLU A 132 1.57 -1.97 -20.32
C GLU A 132 0.34 -1.07 -20.58
N LYS A 133 0.02 -0.84 -21.85
CA LYS A 133 -1.14 -0.03 -22.23
C LYS A 133 -2.43 -0.78 -22.00
N GLU A 134 -2.45 -2.08 -22.31
CA GLU A 134 -3.61 -2.93 -22.03
C GLU A 134 -3.92 -2.95 -20.52
N MET A 135 -2.91 -3.13 -19.66
CA MET A 135 -3.08 -3.06 -18.20
C MET A 135 -3.53 -1.67 -17.73
N ALA A 136 -3.02 -0.60 -18.35
CA ALA A 136 -3.45 0.76 -18.05
C ALA A 136 -4.92 1.00 -18.46
N ASP A 137 -5.37 0.41 -19.57
CA ASP A 137 -6.77 0.44 -20.03
C ASP A 137 -7.74 -0.23 -19.05
N PHE A 138 -7.29 -1.28 -18.37
CA PHE A 138 -8.04 -1.95 -17.32
C PHE A 138 -7.80 -1.41 -15.90
N TYR A 139 -7.06 -0.32 -15.74
CA TYR A 139 -6.86 0.29 -14.42
C TYR A 139 -8.20 0.78 -13.83
N HIS A 140 -8.47 0.40 -12.57
CA HIS A 140 -9.79 0.53 -11.88
C HIS A 140 -10.93 -0.34 -12.41
N THR A 141 -10.61 -1.41 -13.13
CA THR A 141 -11.57 -2.47 -13.48
C THR A 141 -11.31 -3.73 -12.66
N ASP A 142 -12.22 -4.70 -12.74
CA ASP A 142 -12.06 -6.05 -12.20
C ASP A 142 -11.18 -6.97 -13.06
N VAL A 143 -10.74 -6.52 -14.25
CA VAL A 143 -9.92 -7.29 -15.17
C VAL A 143 -8.45 -7.30 -14.73
N LYS A 144 -7.89 -8.50 -14.63
CA LYS A 144 -6.46 -8.74 -14.43
C LYS A 144 -5.87 -9.30 -15.72
N LEU A 145 -4.67 -8.87 -16.10
CA LEU A 145 -3.98 -9.42 -17.26
C LEU A 145 -3.33 -10.75 -16.91
N PRO A 146 -3.63 -11.83 -17.64
CA PRO A 146 -2.94 -13.10 -17.48
C PRO A 146 -1.45 -12.98 -17.84
N ALA A 147 -0.60 -13.60 -17.03
CA ALA A 147 0.83 -13.73 -17.28
C ALA A 147 1.35 -15.08 -16.77
N ARG A 148 2.55 -15.45 -17.22
CA ARG A 148 3.37 -16.50 -16.61
C ARG A 148 4.30 -15.87 -15.59
N LEU A 149 4.41 -16.45 -14.40
CA LEU A 149 5.42 -16.12 -13.41
C LEU A 149 6.46 -17.25 -13.32
N THR A 150 7.74 -16.91 -13.46
CA THR A 150 8.85 -17.82 -13.15
C THR A 150 9.68 -17.27 -12.00
N VAL A 151 9.90 -18.09 -10.96
CA VAL A 151 10.65 -17.74 -9.75
C VAL A 151 11.46 -18.97 -9.31
N ASP A 152 12.79 -18.84 -9.25
CA ASP A 152 13.72 -19.93 -8.86
C ASP A 152 13.48 -21.25 -9.60
N GLY A 153 13.21 -21.18 -10.90
CA GLY A 153 12.89 -22.32 -11.76
C GLY A 153 11.46 -22.85 -11.63
N ARG A 154 10.66 -22.37 -10.67
CA ARG A 154 9.23 -22.70 -10.56
C ARG A 154 8.41 -21.82 -11.48
N VAL A 155 7.56 -22.44 -12.29
CA VAL A 155 6.63 -21.76 -13.22
C VAL A 155 5.20 -21.81 -12.67
N ILE A 156 4.50 -20.69 -12.74
CA ILE A 156 3.06 -20.55 -12.45
C ILE A 156 2.44 -19.83 -13.64
N ASP A 157 1.66 -20.55 -14.45
CA ASP A 157 0.94 -20.00 -15.59
C ASP A 157 -0.41 -19.38 -15.16
N GLY A 158 -0.86 -18.37 -15.92
CA GLY A 158 -2.19 -17.79 -15.74
C GLY A 158 -2.36 -17.00 -14.45
N ILE A 159 -1.28 -16.42 -13.90
CA ILE A 159 -1.38 -15.45 -12.82
C ILE A 159 -2.08 -14.19 -13.31
N GLY A 160 -2.81 -13.49 -12.45
CA GLY A 160 -3.47 -12.24 -12.78
C GLY A 160 -2.62 -11.05 -12.33
N VAL A 161 -2.28 -10.14 -13.24
CA VAL A 161 -1.48 -8.95 -12.95
C VAL A 161 -2.29 -7.69 -13.21
N HIS A 162 -2.19 -6.72 -12.31
CA HIS A 162 -2.76 -5.37 -12.53
C HIS A 162 -1.91 -4.29 -11.87
N PHE A 163 -2.03 -3.06 -12.36
CA PHE A 163 -1.45 -1.89 -11.70
C PHE A 163 -2.18 -1.58 -10.41
N ARG A 164 -1.42 -1.17 -9.38
CA ARG A 164 -1.96 -0.74 -8.08
C ARG A 164 -1.38 0.60 -7.63
N GLY A 165 -2.02 1.15 -6.59
CA GLY A 165 -1.62 2.43 -5.99
C GLY A 165 -2.29 3.62 -6.67
N ALA A 166 -2.35 4.77 -5.99
CA ALA A 166 -2.94 5.99 -6.54
C ALA A 166 -1.86 6.94 -7.07
N SER A 167 -1.21 7.70 -6.18
CA SER A 167 -0.11 8.62 -6.54
C SER A 167 1.04 7.90 -7.26
N SER A 168 1.41 6.71 -6.79
CA SER A 168 2.43 5.84 -7.38
C SER A 168 2.08 5.25 -8.75
N TYR A 169 0.83 5.44 -9.22
CA TYR A 169 0.39 5.17 -10.58
C TYR A 169 0.28 6.47 -11.40
N PHE A 170 -0.55 7.43 -10.96
CA PHE A 170 -0.88 8.63 -11.74
C PHE A 170 0.29 9.60 -11.95
N THR A 171 1.30 9.59 -11.07
CA THR A 171 2.50 10.42 -11.22
C THR A 171 3.61 9.75 -12.03
N ILE A 172 3.43 8.48 -12.40
CA ILE A 172 4.42 7.67 -13.09
C ILE A 172 3.98 7.45 -14.55
N PRO A 173 4.70 8.00 -15.53
CA PRO A 173 4.37 7.80 -16.94
C PRO A 173 4.64 6.35 -17.39
N GLU A 174 4.09 6.02 -18.56
CA GLU A 174 4.35 4.73 -19.22
C GLU A 174 5.86 4.52 -19.44
N GLY A 175 6.31 3.26 -19.38
CA GLY A 175 7.71 2.86 -19.50
C GLY A 175 8.52 2.97 -18.20
N HIS A 176 7.97 3.64 -17.17
CA HIS A 176 8.57 3.72 -15.84
C HIS A 176 7.91 2.75 -14.86
N LYS A 177 8.59 2.51 -13.73
CA LYS A 177 8.17 1.55 -12.71
C LYS A 177 6.87 1.95 -12.04
N ARG A 178 5.76 1.34 -12.44
CA ARG A 178 4.49 1.37 -11.71
C ARG A 178 4.39 0.17 -10.78
N SER A 179 3.67 0.35 -9.67
CA SER A 179 3.44 -0.73 -8.71
C SER A 179 2.50 -1.79 -9.29
N LEU A 180 2.77 -3.06 -9.00
CA LEU A 180 2.04 -4.21 -9.52
C LEU A 180 1.42 -5.00 -8.37
N ASN A 181 0.28 -5.63 -8.63
CA ASN A 181 -0.26 -6.69 -7.79
C ASN A 181 -0.38 -7.96 -8.63
N LEU A 182 0.13 -9.07 -8.08
CA LEU A 182 0.12 -10.38 -8.71
C LEU A 182 -0.81 -11.27 -7.90
N SER A 183 -1.86 -11.78 -8.53
CA SER A 183 -2.76 -12.81 -8.00
C SER A 183 -2.36 -14.15 -8.59
N LEU A 184 -1.67 -14.98 -7.82
CA LEU A 184 -1.13 -16.25 -8.29
C LEU A 184 -2.24 -17.29 -8.50
N ASP A 185 -3.30 -17.19 -7.70
CA ASP A 185 -4.48 -18.05 -7.72
C ASP A 185 -5.56 -17.58 -8.71
N HIS A 186 -5.16 -16.79 -9.72
CA HIS A 186 -6.11 -16.19 -10.67
C HIS A 186 -6.80 -17.27 -11.50
N THR A 187 -6.01 -18.09 -12.22
CA THR A 187 -6.49 -19.21 -13.02
C THR A 187 -6.60 -20.50 -12.19
N ASP A 188 -5.52 -20.89 -11.52
CA ASP A 188 -5.48 -22.10 -10.68
C ASP A 188 -5.66 -21.71 -9.21
N LYS A 189 -6.77 -22.12 -8.57
CA LYS A 189 -7.11 -21.73 -7.20
C LYS A 189 -6.15 -22.26 -6.13
N ASP A 190 -5.35 -23.28 -6.46
CA ASP A 190 -4.36 -23.86 -5.56
C ASP A 190 -2.95 -23.26 -5.76
N ALA A 191 -2.75 -22.51 -6.85
CA ALA A 191 -1.47 -21.87 -7.14
C ALA A 191 -1.08 -20.85 -6.07
N ASN A 192 0.15 -20.99 -5.58
CA ASN A 192 0.74 -20.14 -4.57
C ASN A 192 2.27 -20.19 -4.70
N LEU A 193 2.95 -19.18 -4.15
CA LEU A 193 4.39 -19.11 -4.05
C LEU A 193 4.77 -19.11 -2.56
N HIS A 194 5.41 -20.18 -2.09
CA HIS A 194 5.73 -20.41 -0.66
C HIS A 194 4.54 -20.15 0.28
N GLY A 195 3.33 -20.59 -0.08
CA GLY A 195 2.12 -20.42 0.73
C GLY A 195 1.37 -19.09 0.52
N TYR A 196 1.91 -18.17 -0.29
CA TYR A 196 1.29 -16.88 -0.58
C TYR A 196 0.58 -16.88 -1.94
N ARG A 197 -0.69 -16.46 -1.98
CA ARG A 197 -1.47 -16.35 -3.23
C ARG A 197 -1.43 -14.98 -3.88
N THR A 198 -0.93 -13.97 -3.18
CA THR A 198 -0.92 -12.59 -3.69
C THR A 198 0.37 -11.87 -3.30
N LEU A 199 0.98 -11.18 -4.26
CA LEU A 199 2.17 -10.35 -4.05
C LEU A 199 1.86 -8.89 -4.39
N ASN A 200 2.40 -7.96 -3.63
CA ASN A 200 2.32 -6.53 -3.91
C ASN A 200 3.71 -5.98 -4.16
N LEU A 201 3.98 -5.58 -5.39
CA LEU A 201 5.28 -5.07 -5.81
C LEU A 201 5.21 -3.55 -5.88
N LEU A 202 5.74 -2.86 -4.87
CA LEU A 202 5.76 -1.41 -4.78
C LEU A 202 6.98 -0.84 -5.48
N ASN A 203 6.78 0.26 -6.20
CA ASN A 203 7.82 0.96 -6.95
C ASN A 203 8.69 1.93 -6.11
N SER A 204 8.44 2.03 -4.79
CA SER A 204 9.09 2.96 -3.87
C SER A 204 9.03 4.43 -4.32
N ASN A 205 7.97 4.84 -5.01
CA ASN A 205 7.80 6.23 -5.40
C ASN A 205 7.80 7.14 -4.16
N GLY A 206 8.69 8.14 -4.14
CA GLY A 206 8.85 9.07 -3.01
C GLY A 206 9.91 8.65 -1.98
N ASP A 207 10.40 7.40 -2.04
CA ASP A 207 11.42 6.86 -1.14
C ASP A 207 12.72 6.54 -1.89
N PRO A 208 13.72 7.45 -1.89
CA PRO A 208 15.02 7.20 -2.50
C PRO A 208 15.79 6.03 -1.87
N SER A 209 15.53 5.70 -0.60
CA SER A 209 16.19 4.56 0.05
C SER A 209 15.64 3.23 -0.44
N MET A 210 14.37 3.23 -0.88
CA MET A 210 13.55 2.03 -1.13
C MET A 210 13.29 1.18 0.12
N MET A 211 13.82 1.55 1.28
CA MET A 211 13.83 0.73 2.48
C MET A 211 12.70 1.05 3.46
N SER A 212 11.94 2.15 3.31
CA SER A 212 11.00 2.59 4.36
C SER A 212 10.00 1.51 4.75
N THR A 213 9.39 0.85 3.78
CA THR A 213 8.43 -0.25 4.03
C THR A 213 9.08 -1.50 4.63
N VAL A 214 10.29 -1.86 4.18
CA VAL A 214 11.00 -3.05 4.70
C VAL A 214 11.50 -2.79 6.12
N LEU A 215 12.00 -1.59 6.41
CA LEU A 215 12.38 -1.14 7.75
C LEU A 215 11.19 -1.10 8.69
N TYR A 216 10.07 -0.49 8.29
CA TYR A 216 8.87 -0.47 9.12
C TYR A 216 8.40 -1.89 9.44
N SER A 217 8.30 -2.77 8.43
CA SER A 217 7.95 -4.17 8.64
C SER A 217 8.91 -4.87 9.61
N HIS A 218 10.22 -4.63 9.49
CA HIS A 218 11.22 -5.23 10.38
C HIS A 218 11.04 -4.80 11.83
N ILE A 219 10.78 -3.51 12.05
CA ILE A 219 10.61 -2.92 13.39
C ILE A 219 9.26 -3.30 14.01
N ALA A 220 8.18 -3.36 13.22
CA ALA A 220 6.82 -3.58 13.74
C ALA A 220 6.52 -5.03 14.14
N ARG A 221 7.03 -6.00 13.36
CA ARG A 221 6.66 -7.42 13.46
C ARG A 221 6.99 -8.11 14.79
N PRO A 222 8.04 -7.74 15.54
CA PRO A 222 8.25 -8.26 16.88
C PRO A 222 7.15 -7.90 17.89
N HIS A 223 6.38 -6.85 17.62
CA HIS A 223 5.43 -6.27 18.58
C HIS A 223 3.97 -6.50 18.20
N ILE A 224 3.64 -6.43 16.90
CA ILE A 224 2.26 -6.63 16.40
C ILE A 224 2.23 -7.38 15.06
N PRO A 225 1.09 -8.02 14.74
CA PRO A 225 0.82 -8.49 13.37
C PRO A 225 0.97 -7.37 12.33
N ALA A 226 2.07 -7.41 11.57
CA ALA A 226 2.34 -6.46 10.49
C ALA A 226 2.73 -7.19 9.20
N PRO A 227 2.33 -6.68 8.01
CA PRO A 227 2.67 -7.30 6.73
C PRO A 227 4.19 -7.49 6.57
N LYS A 228 4.62 -8.70 6.19
CA LYS A 228 6.03 -8.92 5.81
C LYS A 228 6.39 -8.09 4.58
N ALA A 229 7.65 -7.67 4.49
CA ALA A 229 8.19 -7.03 3.30
C ALA A 229 9.65 -7.42 3.04
N ASN A 230 10.03 -7.50 1.78
CA ASN A 230 11.42 -7.66 1.34
C ASN A 230 11.64 -7.02 -0.04
N PHE A 231 12.84 -7.19 -0.59
CA PHE A 231 13.20 -6.71 -1.92
C PHE A 231 13.13 -7.85 -2.93
N VAL A 232 12.63 -7.55 -4.12
CA VAL A 232 12.65 -8.47 -5.26
C VAL A 232 13.13 -7.73 -6.50
N ARG A 233 13.77 -8.44 -7.42
CA ARG A 233 14.03 -7.93 -8.77
C ARG A 233 12.92 -8.38 -9.70
N VAL A 234 12.36 -7.47 -10.49
CA VAL A 234 11.29 -7.79 -11.44
C VAL A 234 11.86 -7.75 -12.86
N VAL A 235 11.55 -8.78 -13.63
CA VAL A 235 11.87 -8.88 -15.06
C VAL A 235 10.56 -9.08 -15.80
N ILE A 236 10.25 -8.26 -16.80
CA ILE A 236 9.02 -8.38 -17.59
C ILE A 236 9.39 -8.64 -19.05
N ASN A 237 8.88 -9.72 -19.64
CA ASN A 237 9.19 -10.15 -21.01
C ASN A 237 10.70 -10.23 -21.29
N GLY A 238 11.49 -10.66 -20.31
CA GLY A 238 12.96 -10.75 -20.36
C GLY A 238 13.73 -9.44 -20.16
N GLU A 239 13.07 -8.30 -19.92
CA GLU A 239 13.73 -7.03 -19.59
C GLU A 239 13.69 -6.75 -18.09
N SER A 240 14.79 -6.25 -17.52
CA SER A 240 14.81 -5.80 -16.12
C SER A 240 13.96 -4.54 -15.91
N TRP A 241 13.07 -4.60 -14.92
CA TRP A 241 12.34 -3.47 -14.35
C TRP A 241 12.92 -3.05 -12.99
N GLY A 242 14.10 -3.57 -12.64
CA GLY A 242 14.83 -3.24 -11.42
C GLY A 242 14.20 -3.78 -10.15
N VAL A 243 14.53 -3.14 -9.02
CA VAL A 243 14.13 -3.60 -7.67
C VAL A 243 12.74 -3.07 -7.29
N TYR A 244 11.89 -3.94 -6.78
CA TYR A 244 10.60 -3.59 -6.17
C TYR A 244 10.61 -4.01 -4.71
N VAL A 245 9.82 -3.31 -3.89
CA VAL A 245 9.51 -3.79 -2.54
C VAL A 245 8.32 -4.72 -2.63
N ASN A 246 8.52 -5.99 -2.29
CA ASN A 246 7.44 -6.97 -2.20
C ASN A 246 6.84 -6.93 -0.79
N VAL A 247 5.52 -6.68 -0.68
CA VAL A 247 4.80 -6.59 0.59
C VAL A 247 3.68 -7.63 0.64
N GLN A 248 3.57 -8.32 1.77
CA GLN A 248 2.48 -9.24 2.05
C GLN A 248 1.14 -8.50 1.98
N GLN A 249 0.18 -9.07 1.26
CA GLN A 249 -1.18 -8.53 1.31
C GLN A 249 -1.84 -8.90 2.64
N SER A 250 -2.46 -7.93 3.31
CA SER A 250 -3.38 -8.19 4.42
C SER A 250 -4.65 -8.87 3.91
N ASN A 251 -4.56 -10.17 3.59
CA ASN A 251 -5.61 -11.03 3.06
C ASN A 251 -5.85 -12.21 4.00
N LYS A 252 -6.59 -13.24 3.55
CA LYS A 252 -6.86 -14.43 4.37
C LYS A 252 -5.61 -15.24 4.73
N ASP A 253 -4.54 -15.18 3.92
CA ASP A 253 -3.27 -15.84 4.23
C ASP A 253 -2.57 -15.13 5.39
N PHE A 254 -2.51 -13.80 5.35
CA PHE A 254 -2.03 -12.99 6.48
C PHE A 254 -2.82 -13.27 7.77
N LEU A 255 -4.15 -13.34 7.69
CA LEU A 255 -4.99 -13.59 8.86
C LEU A 255 -4.75 -14.98 9.47
N ARG A 256 -4.65 -16.04 8.64
CA ARG A 256 -4.27 -17.38 9.12
C ARG A 256 -2.91 -17.38 9.81
N GLU A 257 -1.94 -16.72 9.20
CA GLU A 257 -0.56 -16.71 9.69
C GLU A 257 -0.46 -16.02 11.06
N ASN A 258 -1.16 -14.90 11.27
CA ASN A 258 -0.98 -14.07 12.46
C ASN A 258 -2.06 -14.25 13.53
N PHE A 259 -3.25 -14.72 13.16
CA PHE A 259 -4.40 -14.87 14.06
C PHE A 259 -4.95 -16.30 14.12
N GLY A 260 -4.32 -17.25 13.42
CA GLY A 260 -4.75 -18.66 13.36
C GLY A 260 -6.05 -18.92 12.60
N SER A 261 -6.78 -17.87 12.20
CA SER A 261 -8.08 -17.95 11.53
C SER A 261 -8.25 -16.83 10.50
N PRO A 262 -8.85 -17.13 9.32
CA PRO A 262 -9.19 -16.11 8.33
C PRO A 262 -10.62 -15.54 8.50
N LYS A 263 -11.36 -16.00 9.52
CA LYS A 263 -12.76 -15.62 9.77
C LYS A 263 -12.82 -14.24 10.40
N GLY A 264 -13.88 -13.49 10.09
CA GLY A 264 -14.06 -12.14 10.60
C GLY A 264 -14.25 -11.14 9.46
N ASN A 265 -14.22 -9.86 9.81
CA ASN A 265 -14.43 -8.75 8.89
C ASN A 265 -13.16 -7.92 8.77
N ARG A 266 -12.90 -7.35 7.58
CA ARG A 266 -11.69 -6.55 7.36
C ARG A 266 -12.00 -5.29 6.57
N TRP A 267 -11.62 -4.13 7.10
CA TRP A 267 -11.80 -2.85 6.44
C TRP A 267 -10.46 -2.21 6.14
N LYS A 268 -10.29 -1.75 4.91
CA LYS A 268 -9.19 -0.86 4.54
C LYS A 268 -9.68 0.58 4.57
N VAL A 269 -8.89 1.53 5.10
CA VAL A 269 -9.20 2.96 4.93
C VAL A 269 -8.95 3.38 3.48
N LYS A 270 -9.89 4.11 2.88
CA LYS A 270 -9.72 4.65 1.53
C LYS A 270 -8.80 5.87 1.58
N GLY A 271 -7.65 5.77 0.91
CA GLY A 271 -6.73 6.89 0.76
C GLY A 271 -7.36 8.04 -0.04
N ARG A 272 -7.49 9.21 0.58
CA ARG A 272 -7.91 10.46 -0.07
C ARG A 272 -7.43 11.68 0.71
N PRO A 273 -7.27 12.84 0.05
CA PRO A 273 -7.12 14.11 0.76
C PRO A 273 -8.30 14.33 1.72
N GLY A 274 -8.02 14.69 2.97
CA GLY A 274 -9.06 14.84 4.01
C GLY A 274 -9.76 13.52 4.36
N GLY A 275 -9.04 12.40 4.32
CA GLY A 275 -9.52 11.12 4.83
C GLY A 275 -10.03 11.25 6.27
N ARG A 276 -11.07 10.47 6.60
CA ARG A 276 -11.73 10.48 7.92
C ARG A 276 -11.75 9.09 8.55
N GLY A 277 -10.68 8.33 8.32
CA GLY A 277 -10.51 6.99 8.88
C GLY A 277 -10.09 7.04 10.35
N GLY A 278 -10.53 8.00 11.15
CA GLY A 278 -10.11 8.16 12.55
C GLY A 278 -10.90 7.34 13.55
N LEU A 279 -11.81 6.48 13.08
CA LEU A 279 -12.88 5.85 13.89
C LEU A 279 -13.89 6.83 14.49
N GLU A 280 -14.09 7.99 13.87
CA GLU A 280 -15.12 8.95 14.25
C GLU A 280 -16.55 8.35 14.09
N TRP A 281 -17.47 8.79 14.95
CA TRP A 281 -18.89 8.49 14.81
C TRP A 281 -19.56 9.42 13.80
N PHE A 282 -20.28 8.85 12.83
CA PHE A 282 -20.96 9.60 11.76
C PHE A 282 -22.48 9.44 11.76
N GLY A 283 -23.05 8.90 12.84
CA GLY A 283 -24.46 8.55 12.90
C GLY A 283 -24.76 7.18 12.29
N GLU A 284 -26.04 6.90 12.10
CA GLU A 284 -26.53 5.55 11.76
C GLU A 284 -26.49 5.21 10.25
N ASP A 285 -26.01 6.13 9.40
CA ASP A 285 -25.98 5.91 7.95
C ASP A 285 -24.72 5.15 7.50
N ILE A 286 -24.91 3.86 7.18
CA ILE A 286 -23.86 2.98 6.65
C ILE A 286 -23.21 3.56 5.37
N ALA A 287 -23.94 4.30 4.53
CA ALA A 287 -23.39 4.86 3.30
C ALA A 287 -22.24 5.84 3.57
N THR A 288 -22.30 6.56 4.70
CA THR A 288 -21.21 7.44 5.13
C THR A 288 -19.93 6.66 5.44
N TYR A 289 -20.05 5.54 6.17
CA TYR A 289 -18.92 4.65 6.47
C TYR A 289 -18.35 3.97 5.23
N ARG A 290 -19.19 3.56 4.28
CA ARG A 290 -18.75 3.04 2.97
C ARG A 290 -17.98 4.08 2.15
N GLY A 291 -18.27 5.36 2.38
CA GLY A 291 -17.50 6.46 1.81
C GLY A 291 -16.06 6.49 2.32
N ILE A 292 -15.79 6.02 3.54
CA ILE A 292 -14.50 6.15 4.24
C ILE A 292 -13.71 4.85 4.24
N TYR A 293 -14.39 3.74 4.49
CA TYR A 293 -13.80 2.42 4.60
C TYR A 293 -14.22 1.55 3.41
N GLU A 294 -13.35 0.63 3.06
CA GLU A 294 -13.61 -0.41 2.07
C GLU A 294 -13.61 -1.76 2.76
N LEU A 295 -14.78 -2.38 2.87
CA LEU A 295 -14.93 -3.73 3.42
C LEU A 295 -14.37 -4.75 2.42
N LYS A 296 -13.37 -5.51 2.86
CA LYS A 296 -12.62 -6.51 2.09
C LYS A 296 -13.10 -7.94 2.35
N THR A 297 -14.21 -8.09 3.06
CA THR A 297 -14.92 -9.36 3.31
C THR A 297 -16.34 -9.25 2.74
N LYS A 298 -17.19 -10.25 3.03
CA LYS A 298 -18.57 -10.21 2.54
C LYS A 298 -19.27 -8.96 3.05
N ASP A 299 -19.83 -8.21 2.13
CA ASP A 299 -20.52 -6.97 2.44
C ASP A 299 -21.86 -7.24 3.12
N THR A 300 -21.91 -7.05 4.45
CA THR A 300 -23.09 -7.33 5.28
C THR A 300 -23.38 -6.14 6.19
N THR A 301 -24.66 -5.92 6.46
CA THR A 301 -25.11 -4.86 7.39
C THR A 301 -24.49 -5.02 8.77
N ASP A 302 -24.35 -6.25 9.26
CA ASP A 302 -23.82 -6.51 10.61
C ASP A 302 -22.36 -6.08 10.73
N ALA A 303 -21.51 -6.40 9.74
CA ALA A 303 -20.12 -5.92 9.72
C ALA A 303 -20.06 -4.38 9.88
N TRP A 304 -20.88 -3.64 9.14
CA TRP A 304 -20.90 -2.17 9.26
C TRP A 304 -21.40 -1.69 10.62
N LYS A 305 -22.42 -2.35 11.19
CA LYS A 305 -22.91 -2.05 12.54
C LYS A 305 -21.84 -2.28 13.60
N ASP A 306 -20.98 -3.27 13.41
CA ASP A 306 -19.92 -3.61 14.35
C ASP A 306 -18.83 -2.52 14.37
N LEU A 307 -18.41 -2.05 13.18
CA LEU A 307 -17.52 -0.88 13.05
C LEU A 307 -18.14 0.39 13.64
N MET A 308 -19.43 0.62 13.33
CA MET A 308 -20.20 1.75 13.85
C MET A 308 -20.30 1.73 15.38
N ALA A 309 -20.51 0.55 15.98
CA ALA A 309 -20.55 0.39 17.43
C ALA A 309 -19.19 0.75 18.07
N LEU A 310 -18.07 0.32 17.48
CA LEU A 310 -16.74 0.72 17.95
C LEU A 310 -16.56 2.25 17.90
N CYS A 311 -16.91 2.88 16.77
CA CYS A 311 -16.87 4.35 16.63
C CYS A 311 -17.72 5.06 17.69
N ARG A 312 -18.92 4.53 17.96
CA ARG A 312 -19.84 5.09 18.95
C ARG A 312 -19.31 4.98 20.38
N ILE A 313 -18.59 3.91 20.72
CA ILE A 313 -17.95 3.78 22.05
C ILE A 313 -17.02 4.95 22.30
N PHE A 314 -16.19 5.33 21.32
CA PHE A 314 -15.27 6.46 21.45
C PHE A 314 -15.99 7.82 21.57
N GLU A 315 -17.14 7.99 20.91
CA GLU A 315 -17.93 9.22 20.97
C GLU A 315 -18.72 9.36 22.29
N ASP A 316 -19.46 8.32 22.67
CA ASP A 316 -20.47 8.40 23.75
C ASP A 316 -19.87 8.14 25.14
N THR A 317 -18.69 7.50 25.23
CA THR A 317 -18.14 7.05 26.52
C THR A 317 -17.24 8.11 27.16
N PRO A 318 -17.56 8.60 28.38
CA PRO A 318 -16.66 9.50 29.11
C PRO A 318 -15.29 8.86 29.34
N LEU A 319 -14.23 9.65 29.24
CA LEU A 319 -12.83 9.18 29.27
C LEU A 319 -12.50 8.24 30.44
N GLY A 320 -13.00 8.53 31.65
CA GLY A 320 -12.79 7.69 32.84
C GLY A 320 -13.47 6.31 32.81
N LYS A 321 -14.29 6.03 31.79
CA LYS A 321 -14.96 4.74 31.54
C LYS A 321 -14.58 4.12 30.20
N LEU A 322 -13.79 4.82 29.37
CA LEU A 322 -13.55 4.46 27.99
C LEU A 322 -12.82 3.12 27.85
N GLU A 323 -11.77 2.89 28.62
CA GLU A 323 -11.00 1.64 28.59
C GLU A 323 -11.91 0.42 28.81
N ALA A 324 -12.69 0.42 29.89
CA ALA A 324 -13.60 -0.70 30.20
C ALA A 324 -14.70 -0.89 29.15
N ALA A 325 -15.10 0.17 28.44
CA ALA A 325 -16.09 0.08 27.38
C ALA A 325 -15.51 -0.45 26.07
N VAL A 326 -14.25 -0.13 25.76
CA VAL A 326 -13.61 -0.50 24.49
C VAL A 326 -12.87 -1.84 24.55
N GLU A 327 -12.37 -2.25 25.74
CA GLU A 327 -11.64 -3.51 25.96
C GLU A 327 -12.36 -4.76 25.41
N PRO A 328 -13.69 -4.92 25.53
CA PRO A 328 -14.38 -6.08 24.96
C PRO A 328 -14.49 -6.08 23.43
N HIS A 329 -14.02 -5.02 22.76
CA HIS A 329 -14.19 -4.81 21.32
C HIS A 329 -12.89 -4.50 20.60
N LEU A 330 -11.80 -4.19 21.30
CA LEU A 330 -10.54 -3.76 20.69
C LEU A 330 -9.37 -4.39 21.44
N ASP A 331 -8.41 -4.94 20.69
CA ASP A 331 -7.09 -5.21 21.24
C ASP A 331 -6.40 -3.86 21.53
N ILE A 332 -6.57 -3.38 22.78
CA ILE A 332 -6.03 -2.10 23.22
C ILE A 332 -4.51 -2.10 23.10
N ASP A 333 -3.81 -3.17 23.47
CA ASP A 333 -2.35 -3.16 23.44
C ASP A 333 -1.83 -3.13 22.00
N GLY A 334 -2.41 -3.94 21.10
CA GLY A 334 -2.12 -3.89 19.68
C GLY A 334 -2.38 -2.51 19.07
N ALA A 335 -3.46 -1.82 19.49
CA ALA A 335 -3.75 -0.46 19.07
C ALA A 335 -2.72 0.56 19.60
N LEU A 336 -2.28 0.44 20.86
CA LEU A 336 -1.24 1.31 21.43
C LEU A 336 0.11 1.11 20.71
N TRP A 337 0.48 -0.13 20.41
CA TRP A 337 1.67 -0.43 19.61
C TRP A 337 1.60 0.14 18.20
N PHE A 338 0.46 -0.01 17.53
CA PHE A 338 0.22 0.61 16.21
C PHE A 338 0.44 2.12 16.26
N LEU A 339 -0.18 2.81 17.23
CA LEU A 339 -0.02 4.26 17.39
C LEU A 339 1.44 4.63 17.70
N ALA A 340 2.13 3.83 18.51
CA ALA A 340 3.53 4.07 18.87
C ALA A 340 4.45 3.93 17.66
N LEU A 341 4.26 2.90 16.83
CA LEU A 341 5.01 2.68 15.59
C LEU A 341 4.73 3.79 14.55
N ASP A 342 3.46 4.14 14.33
CA ASP A 342 3.05 5.20 13.40
C ASP A 342 3.70 6.56 13.73
N ASN A 343 3.82 6.88 15.02
CA ASN A 343 4.45 8.11 15.48
C ASN A 343 5.99 8.00 15.58
N ALA A 344 6.54 6.95 16.19
CA ALA A 344 7.98 6.80 16.40
C ALA A 344 8.73 6.72 15.08
N LEU A 345 8.16 6.07 14.07
CA LEU A 345 8.72 5.93 12.72
C LEU A 345 8.33 7.08 11.77
N VAL A 346 7.51 8.01 12.27
CA VAL A 346 7.07 9.23 11.58
C VAL A 346 6.45 8.89 10.22
N ASN A 347 5.36 8.11 10.25
CA ASN A 347 4.61 7.83 9.03
C ASN A 347 3.83 9.08 8.60
N SER A 348 4.32 9.78 7.57
CA SER A 348 3.80 11.09 7.17
C SER A 348 2.49 11.04 6.37
N ASP A 349 1.99 9.85 6.04
CA ASP A 349 0.64 9.62 5.49
C ASP A 349 -0.25 8.79 6.45
N GLY A 350 0.30 8.47 7.63
CA GLY A 350 -0.24 7.59 8.65
C GLY A 350 -1.42 8.10 9.46
N TYR A 351 -1.71 7.40 10.55
CA TYR A 351 -2.87 7.65 11.39
C TYR A 351 -2.80 9.03 12.08
N TRP A 352 -1.66 9.37 12.70
CA TRP A 352 -1.49 10.62 13.45
C TRP A 352 -1.68 11.88 12.60
N THR A 353 -1.55 11.77 11.28
CA THR A 353 -1.74 12.88 10.34
C THR A 353 -3.07 12.78 9.59
N ARG A 354 -3.26 11.74 8.76
CA ARG A 354 -4.42 11.63 7.85
C ARG A 354 -5.49 10.64 8.27
N ALA A 355 -5.32 10.00 9.44
CA ALA A 355 -6.19 8.93 9.89
C ALA A 355 -6.32 7.83 8.81
N SER A 356 -5.19 7.45 8.21
CA SER A 356 -5.05 6.50 7.10
C SER A 356 -3.98 5.44 7.41
N ASP A 357 -3.68 4.59 6.42
CA ASP A 357 -2.56 3.64 6.39
C ASP A 357 -2.64 2.56 7.46
N TYR A 358 -3.87 2.12 7.68
CA TYR A 358 -4.14 0.92 8.44
C TYR A 358 -5.32 0.16 7.86
N THR A 359 -5.43 -1.08 8.32
CA THR A 359 -6.54 -1.98 8.08
C THR A 359 -7.09 -2.41 9.43
N LEU A 360 -8.42 -2.39 9.57
CA LEU A 360 -9.11 -3.00 10.70
C LEU A 360 -9.43 -4.44 10.39
N TYR A 361 -9.17 -5.32 11.33
CA TYR A 361 -9.63 -6.70 11.31
C TYR A 361 -10.44 -6.96 12.56
N GLU A 362 -11.73 -7.26 12.42
CA GLU A 362 -12.55 -7.81 13.49
C GLU A 362 -12.47 -9.34 13.38
N ASP A 363 -11.98 -10.00 14.41
CA ASP A 363 -11.82 -11.45 14.43
C ASP A 363 -13.15 -12.20 14.69
N ALA A 364 -13.08 -13.52 14.84
CA ALA A 364 -14.25 -14.35 15.07
C ALA A 364 -14.90 -14.13 16.46
N ASP A 365 -14.14 -13.57 17.42
CA ASP A 365 -14.59 -13.24 18.77
C ASP A 365 -15.03 -11.77 18.87
N ARG A 366 -15.08 -11.07 17.72
CA ARG A 366 -15.53 -9.68 17.57
C ARG A 366 -14.60 -8.65 18.22
N ILE A 367 -13.32 -9.00 18.33
CA ILE A 367 -12.26 -8.09 18.75
C ILE A 367 -11.65 -7.45 17.50
N PHE A 368 -11.58 -6.12 17.50
CA PHE A 368 -10.90 -5.34 16.48
C PHE A 368 -9.39 -5.32 16.73
N HIS A 369 -8.65 -5.48 15.64
CA HIS A 369 -7.19 -5.41 15.56
C HIS A 369 -6.81 -4.34 14.54
N VAL A 370 -5.84 -3.50 14.89
CA VAL A 370 -5.33 -2.44 14.02
C VAL A 370 -4.03 -2.92 13.37
N ILE A 371 -4.05 -3.07 12.05
CA ILE A 371 -2.92 -3.62 11.28
C ILE A 371 -2.32 -2.52 10.41
N PRO A 372 -1.01 -2.24 10.50
CA PRO A 372 -0.34 -1.29 9.61
C PRO A 372 -0.56 -1.60 8.12
N HIS A 373 -0.69 -0.54 7.32
CA HIS A 373 -0.80 -0.59 5.86
C HIS A 373 0.08 0.51 5.25
N ASP A 374 0.39 0.43 3.95
CA ASP A 374 1.12 1.47 3.18
C ASP A 374 2.31 2.13 3.93
N MET A 375 3.22 1.28 4.42
CA MET A 375 4.31 1.70 5.32
C MET A 375 5.47 2.41 4.59
N ASN A 376 5.21 3.12 3.49
CA ASN A 376 6.24 3.69 2.60
C ASN A 376 6.61 5.14 2.92
N GLU A 377 5.76 5.91 3.58
CA GLU A 377 5.99 7.35 3.87
C GLU A 377 6.62 7.59 5.26
N CYS A 378 7.48 6.65 5.70
CA CYS A 378 8.17 6.65 6.99
C CYS A 378 9.63 7.11 6.86
N PHE A 379 10.23 7.55 7.97
CA PHE A 379 11.63 8.01 8.04
C PHE A 379 11.95 9.25 7.20
N ILE A 380 10.93 10.08 6.91
CA ILE A 380 11.06 11.28 6.07
C ILE A 380 11.26 12.51 6.96
N ALA A 381 12.26 13.33 6.64
CA ALA A 381 12.59 14.53 7.42
C ALA A 381 11.64 15.72 7.18
N GLY A 382 10.69 15.60 6.26
CA GLY A 382 9.72 16.64 5.90
C GLY A 382 8.42 16.55 6.70
N GLY A 383 7.78 17.71 6.93
CA GLY A 383 6.46 17.79 7.56
C GLY A 383 5.33 17.20 6.69
N PRO A 384 4.14 16.96 7.28
CA PRO A 384 3.03 16.33 6.58
C PRO A 384 2.61 17.12 5.33
N GLY A 385 2.61 16.46 4.17
CA GLY A 385 1.96 16.94 2.95
C GLY A 385 2.82 17.73 1.94
N GLY A 386 4.14 17.85 2.14
CA GLY A 386 5.03 18.42 1.11
C GLY A 386 5.71 17.32 0.30
N PRO A 387 5.68 17.34 -1.06
CA PRO A 387 6.67 16.56 -1.80
C PRO A 387 8.08 16.99 -1.36
N PRO A 388 9.09 16.11 -1.40
CA PRO A 388 10.47 16.50 -1.16
C PRO A 388 10.75 17.72 -2.03
N GLY A 389 11.05 18.86 -1.39
CA GLY A 389 11.24 20.12 -2.08
C GLY A 389 12.31 19.95 -3.15
N GLY A 390 11.88 19.79 -4.40
CA GLY A 390 12.77 19.90 -5.55
C GLY A 390 13.41 21.28 -5.51
N PRO A 391 14.69 21.43 -5.91
CA PRO A 391 15.32 22.75 -5.96
C PRO A 391 14.51 23.65 -6.91
N GLY A 392 13.72 24.57 -6.37
CA GLY A 392 12.94 25.55 -7.14
C GLY A 392 11.41 25.54 -7.01
N GLY A 393 10.81 24.80 -6.07
CA GLY A 393 9.38 24.95 -5.75
C GLY A 393 9.08 26.30 -5.05
N PRO A 394 8.00 27.02 -5.38
CA PRO A 394 7.63 28.25 -4.66
C PRO A 394 7.39 27.96 -3.17
N PRO A 395 7.65 28.92 -2.27
CA PRO A 395 7.36 28.76 -0.83
C PRO A 395 5.90 28.34 -0.64
N GLY A 396 5.69 27.31 0.17
CA GLY A 396 4.36 26.80 0.51
C GLY A 396 3.42 27.93 0.94
N GLY A 397 2.21 27.92 0.39
CA GLY A 397 1.19 28.91 0.70
C GLY A 397 0.79 28.86 2.19
N PRO A 398 0.16 29.93 2.70
CA PRO A 398 -0.11 30.08 4.12
C PRO A 398 -0.98 28.93 4.62
N GLY A 399 -0.49 28.25 5.67
CA GLY A 399 -1.25 27.24 6.40
C GLY A 399 -2.60 27.83 6.84
N GLY A 400 -3.66 27.04 6.67
CA GLY A 400 -4.97 27.37 7.22
C GLY A 400 -4.89 27.61 8.73
N PRO A 401 -5.74 28.49 9.28
CA PRO A 401 -5.68 28.87 10.67
C PRO A 401 -6.08 27.69 11.56
N GLY A 402 -5.10 27.08 12.24
CA GLY A 402 -5.31 25.96 13.16
C GLY A 402 -4.08 25.09 13.43
N GLY A 403 -3.00 25.20 12.65
CA GLY A 403 -1.78 24.41 12.84
C GLY A 403 -0.89 24.96 13.94
N GLY A 404 -1.08 24.50 15.18
CA GLY A 404 -0.11 24.67 16.26
C GLY A 404 1.25 24.06 15.89
N HIS A 405 2.32 24.58 16.48
CA HIS A 405 3.72 24.21 16.24
C HIS A 405 4.01 22.75 16.65
N GLY A 406 3.63 21.79 15.81
CA GLY A 406 3.98 20.36 15.94
C GLY A 406 4.46 19.84 14.59
N GLY A 407 5.75 20.07 14.29
CA GLY A 407 6.38 19.69 13.02
C GLY A 407 6.43 18.18 12.81
N GLY A 408 6.43 17.73 11.54
CA GLY A 408 6.81 16.35 11.22
C GLY A 408 8.32 16.14 11.28
N GLY A 409 8.80 14.99 10.81
CA GLY A 409 10.22 14.64 10.84
C GLY A 409 10.70 14.12 12.20
N PRO A 410 12.03 14.08 12.44
CA PRO A 410 12.63 13.45 13.63
C PRO A 410 12.16 14.02 14.98
N GLU A 411 11.67 15.26 15.00
CA GLU A 411 11.25 16.00 16.20
C GLU A 411 9.72 15.98 16.40
N LEU A 412 9.02 15.05 15.73
CA LEU A 412 7.57 14.89 15.90
C LEU A 412 7.21 14.55 17.36
N ASP A 413 6.41 15.38 17.99
CA ASP A 413 5.93 15.16 19.35
C ASP A 413 5.23 13.78 19.47
N PRO A 414 5.64 12.89 20.39
CA PRO A 414 4.97 11.61 20.62
C PRO A 414 3.52 11.77 21.07
N LEU A 415 3.11 12.93 21.56
CA LEU A 415 1.76 13.31 21.97
C LEU A 415 1.10 14.28 20.97
N VAL A 416 1.61 14.37 19.73
CA VAL A 416 0.96 15.15 18.67
C VAL A 416 -0.51 14.75 18.51
N GLY A 417 -1.40 15.74 18.37
CA GLY A 417 -2.82 15.51 18.10
C GLY A 417 -3.59 14.80 19.20
N LEU A 418 -3.18 14.88 20.47
CA LEU A 418 -3.92 14.29 21.60
C LEU A 418 -5.36 14.81 21.72
N ASP A 419 -5.60 16.06 21.36
CA ASP A 419 -6.94 16.67 21.44
C ASP A 419 -7.67 16.66 20.08
N ASP A 420 -7.18 15.89 19.10
CA ASP A 420 -7.79 15.80 17.77
C ASP A 420 -9.03 14.90 17.80
N GLY A 421 -10.20 15.54 17.81
CA GLY A 421 -11.50 14.86 17.73
C GLY A 421 -11.72 14.10 16.42
N GLY A 422 -10.93 14.36 15.37
CA GLY A 422 -10.94 13.59 14.13
C GLY A 422 -10.19 12.26 14.21
N LYS A 423 -9.58 11.93 15.37
CA LYS A 423 -8.77 10.73 15.59
C LYS A 423 -9.09 10.02 16.93
N PRO A 424 -10.36 9.69 17.23
CA PRO A 424 -10.77 9.12 18.52
C PRO A 424 -10.00 7.89 19.00
N LEU A 425 -9.48 7.03 18.12
CA LEU A 425 -8.61 5.92 18.57
C LEU A 425 -7.40 6.45 19.38
N ARG A 426 -6.80 7.55 18.92
CA ARG A 426 -5.63 8.16 19.55
C ARG A 426 -6.05 9.07 20.70
N SER A 427 -6.93 10.03 20.45
CA SER A 427 -7.34 11.01 21.48
C SER A 427 -8.09 10.35 22.63
N GLY A 428 -8.91 9.33 22.35
CA GLY A 428 -9.58 8.52 23.35
C GLY A 428 -8.60 7.68 24.18
N LEU A 429 -7.85 6.77 23.55
CA LEU A 429 -6.95 5.88 24.29
C LEU A 429 -5.85 6.63 25.03
N LEU A 430 -5.21 7.61 24.40
CA LEU A 430 -4.12 8.39 25.02
C LEU A 430 -4.64 9.51 25.94
N GLY A 431 -5.95 9.78 25.95
CA GLY A 431 -6.56 10.60 26.99
C GLY A 431 -6.56 9.87 28.34
N VAL A 432 -6.66 8.54 28.34
CA VAL A 432 -6.63 7.73 29.57
C VAL A 432 -5.19 7.68 30.12
N PRO A 433 -4.91 8.19 31.34
CA PRO A 433 -3.53 8.43 31.78
C PRO A 433 -2.61 7.20 31.77
N HIS A 434 -3.06 6.04 32.22
CA HIS A 434 -2.21 4.83 32.26
C HIS A 434 -2.05 4.17 30.90
N LEU A 435 -3.04 4.27 29.99
CA LEU A 435 -2.89 3.82 28.60
C LEU A 435 -1.92 4.71 27.84
N ARG A 436 -1.97 6.03 28.06
CA ARG A 436 -0.96 6.97 27.55
C ARG A 436 0.43 6.63 28.03
N GLN A 437 0.58 6.27 29.31
CA GLN A 437 1.87 5.85 29.83
C GLN A 437 2.38 4.59 29.13
N ARG A 438 1.54 3.56 28.96
CA ARG A 438 1.87 2.35 28.20
C ARG A 438 2.31 2.66 26.77
N TYR A 439 1.60 3.55 26.09
CA TYR A 439 1.98 4.04 24.76
C TYR A 439 3.36 4.71 24.76
N LEU A 440 3.63 5.60 25.72
CA LEU A 440 4.93 6.26 25.83
C LEU A 440 6.05 5.25 26.15
N ASP A 441 5.75 4.20 26.93
CA ASP A 441 6.68 3.11 27.19
C ASP A 441 7.02 2.36 25.90
N HIS A 442 6.03 2.04 25.06
CA HIS A 442 6.24 1.45 23.72
C HIS A 442 7.07 2.37 22.82
N VAL A 443 6.79 3.68 22.81
CA VAL A 443 7.60 4.66 22.05
C VAL A 443 9.06 4.66 22.52
N ARG A 444 9.30 4.64 23.83
CA ARG A 444 10.66 4.58 24.39
C ARG A 444 11.34 3.24 24.09
N GLU A 445 10.61 2.14 24.08
CA GLU A 445 11.11 0.82 23.68
C GLU A 445 11.60 0.84 22.22
N ILE A 446 10.78 1.34 21.29
CA ILE A 446 11.16 1.51 19.88
C ILE A 446 12.43 2.37 19.77
N ALA A 447 12.46 3.52 20.45
CA ALA A 447 13.59 4.43 20.40
C ALA A 447 14.88 3.78 20.93
N ARG A 448 14.80 3.08 22.06
CA ARG A 448 15.94 2.44 22.71
C ARG A 448 16.49 1.28 21.90
N ASP A 449 15.61 0.40 21.42
CA ASP A 449 16.00 -0.93 20.91
C ASP A 449 16.03 -1.00 19.37
N GLN A 450 15.11 -0.31 18.70
CA GLN A 450 14.90 -0.43 17.25
C GLN A 450 15.48 0.75 16.45
N LEU A 451 15.57 1.94 17.05
CA LEU A 451 16.19 3.11 16.41
C LEU A 451 17.68 3.27 16.73
N ASP A 452 18.24 2.37 17.55
CA ASP A 452 19.66 2.38 17.85
C ASP A 452 20.49 1.97 16.63
N TRP A 453 21.41 2.84 16.20
CA TRP A 453 22.20 2.64 14.99
C TRP A 453 23.12 1.42 15.09
N GLU A 454 23.60 1.08 16.29
CA GLU A 454 24.43 -0.12 16.48
C GLU A 454 23.65 -1.41 16.15
N SER A 455 22.33 -1.40 16.34
CA SER A 455 21.43 -2.51 16.04
C SER A 455 20.92 -2.48 14.59
N ILE A 456 20.33 -1.37 14.15
CA ILE A 456 19.65 -1.27 12.84
C ILE A 456 20.60 -0.95 11.68
N GLY A 457 21.77 -0.35 11.96
CA GLY A 457 22.77 0.03 10.96
C GLY A 457 23.32 -1.16 10.16
N PRO A 458 23.72 -2.28 10.80
CA PRO A 458 24.10 -3.50 10.10
C PRO A 458 23.02 -4.08 9.18
N VAL A 459 21.75 -4.01 9.58
CA VAL A 459 20.61 -4.46 8.77
C VAL A 459 20.46 -3.60 7.52
N ILE A 460 20.50 -2.27 7.67
CA ILE A 460 20.46 -1.33 6.54
C ILE A 460 21.64 -1.55 5.59
N ALA A 461 22.85 -1.77 6.13
CA ALA A 461 24.04 -2.04 5.34
C ALA A 461 23.92 -3.35 4.54
N GLN A 462 23.37 -4.40 5.15
CA GLN A 462 23.10 -5.67 4.47
C GLN A 462 22.13 -5.48 3.29
N TRP A 463 21.01 -4.80 3.51
CA TRP A 463 20.03 -4.56 2.45
C TRP A 463 20.57 -3.64 1.35
N ARG A 464 21.37 -2.63 1.71
CA ARG A 464 22.06 -1.78 0.74
C ARG A 464 22.95 -2.62 -0.17
N ALA A 465 23.82 -3.45 0.41
CA ALA A 465 24.71 -4.33 -0.34
C ALA A 465 23.93 -5.32 -1.21
N LEU A 466 22.78 -5.79 -0.73
CA LEU A 466 21.92 -6.72 -1.45
C LEU A 466 21.34 -6.12 -2.74
N ILE A 467 20.94 -4.84 -2.73
CA ILE A 467 20.19 -4.24 -3.85
C ILE A 467 20.97 -3.21 -4.68
N GLU A 468 22.13 -2.72 -4.21
CA GLU A 468 22.81 -1.59 -4.84
C GLU A 468 23.18 -1.80 -6.32
N SER A 469 23.64 -3.00 -6.71
CA SER A 469 23.97 -3.29 -8.11
C SER A 469 22.73 -3.18 -9.00
N ALA A 470 21.62 -3.78 -8.55
CA ALA A 470 20.36 -3.75 -9.29
C ALA A 470 19.77 -2.32 -9.38
N VAL A 471 19.96 -1.48 -8.35
CA VAL A 471 19.57 -0.06 -8.40
C VAL A 471 20.43 0.73 -9.39
N ARG A 472 21.74 0.48 -9.45
CA ARG A 472 22.64 1.10 -10.44
C ARG A 472 22.21 0.76 -11.87
N GLU A 473 21.90 -0.50 -12.12
CA GLU A 473 21.50 -1.04 -13.43
C GLU A 473 20.09 -0.65 -13.86
N ASP A 474 19.22 -0.24 -12.92
CA ASP A 474 17.83 0.11 -13.19
C ASP A 474 17.72 1.37 -14.07
N SER A 475 17.38 1.21 -15.36
CA SER A 475 17.17 2.31 -16.30
C SER A 475 15.84 3.04 -16.11
N ARG A 476 14.95 2.52 -15.26
CA ARG A 476 13.58 2.99 -15.01
C ARG A 476 13.38 3.52 -13.59
N LYS A 477 14.46 3.65 -12.82
CA LYS A 477 14.48 4.11 -11.42
C LYS A 477 13.79 5.46 -11.22
N LEU A 478 13.05 5.58 -10.12
CA LEU A 478 12.30 6.78 -9.78
C LEU A 478 13.12 7.82 -8.99
N ALA A 479 14.21 7.37 -8.37
CA ALA A 479 15.24 8.18 -7.74
C ALA A 479 16.60 7.84 -8.37
N SER A 480 17.56 8.76 -8.32
CA SER A 480 18.90 8.50 -8.87
C SER A 480 19.68 7.54 -7.97
N THR A 481 20.71 6.89 -8.54
CA THR A 481 21.62 6.03 -7.78
C THR A 481 22.27 6.81 -6.63
N GLU A 482 22.68 8.05 -6.88
CA GLU A 482 23.33 8.91 -5.90
C GLU A 482 22.36 9.26 -4.75
N ALA A 483 21.08 9.44 -5.06
CA ALA A 483 20.05 9.67 -4.05
C ALA A 483 19.86 8.43 -3.16
N PHE A 484 19.86 7.23 -3.75
CA PHE A 484 19.83 5.96 -3.00
C PHE A 484 21.06 5.79 -2.11
N GLU A 485 22.26 6.02 -2.64
CA GLU A 485 23.51 5.91 -1.88
C GLU A 485 23.60 6.89 -0.73
N ALA A 486 23.10 8.12 -0.94
CA ALA A 486 23.03 9.16 0.09
C ALA A 486 21.99 8.81 1.16
N ALA A 487 20.80 8.36 0.76
CA ALA A 487 19.72 7.99 1.67
C ALA A 487 20.12 6.79 2.56
N THR A 488 20.89 5.85 2.03
CA THR A 488 21.35 4.63 2.73
C THR A 488 22.79 4.74 3.25
N SER A 489 23.35 5.95 3.31
CA SER A 489 24.72 6.17 3.76
C SER A 489 24.89 5.79 5.24
N PRO A 490 25.99 5.09 5.60
CA PRO A 490 26.32 4.85 7.00
C PRO A 490 26.87 6.12 7.68
N ALA A 491 27.13 7.20 6.95
CA ALA A 491 27.47 8.48 7.53
C ALA A 491 26.18 9.25 7.88
N ALA A 492 26.12 9.82 9.08
CA ALA A 492 25.05 10.72 9.48
C ALA A 492 25.23 12.06 8.75
N VAL A 493 24.71 12.17 7.52
CA VAL A 493 24.77 13.43 6.77
C VAL A 493 23.67 14.34 7.33
N GLY A 494 24.09 15.51 7.83
CA GLY A 494 23.22 16.48 8.51
C GLY A 494 22.14 17.09 7.61
N VAL A 495 21.13 17.68 8.25
CA VAL A 495 20.07 18.45 7.55
C VAL A 495 20.71 19.66 6.89
N THR A 496 20.71 19.68 5.56
CA THR A 496 20.79 20.95 4.83
C THR A 496 19.37 21.22 4.33
N VAL A 497 18.86 22.44 4.49
CA VAL A 497 17.54 22.82 3.96
C VAL A 497 17.48 22.42 2.47
N GLY A 498 16.53 21.55 2.12
CA GLY A 498 16.36 21.04 0.76
C GLY A 498 17.26 19.85 0.35
N ARG A 499 17.98 19.19 1.28
CA ARG A 499 18.67 17.91 1.00
C ARG A 499 18.05 16.74 1.79
N PRO A 500 17.88 15.56 1.17
CA PRO A 500 17.43 14.36 1.87
C PRO A 500 18.39 14.01 3.01
N VAL A 501 17.81 13.64 4.15
CA VAL A 501 18.53 13.10 5.30
C VAL A 501 18.80 11.62 5.05
N SER A 502 20.02 11.15 5.30
CA SER A 502 20.33 9.70 5.34
C SER A 502 19.51 9.02 6.44
N LEU A 503 19.09 7.77 6.26
CA LEU A 503 18.38 6.98 7.28
C LEU A 503 19.08 7.05 8.64
N ARG A 504 20.41 6.91 8.70
CA ARG A 504 21.19 7.08 9.94
C ARG A 504 20.90 8.40 10.64
N GLY A 505 21.10 9.51 9.92
CA GLY A 505 20.88 10.85 10.45
C GLY A 505 19.42 11.11 10.89
N PHE A 506 18.44 10.45 10.26
CA PHE A 506 17.06 10.50 10.72
C PHE A 506 16.90 9.72 12.04
N LEU A 507 17.34 8.46 12.07
CA LEU A 507 17.16 7.52 13.17
C LEU A 507 17.86 8.03 14.45
N GLU A 508 19.10 8.49 14.35
CA GLU A 508 19.85 9.03 15.50
C GLU A 508 19.15 10.27 16.10
N ARG A 509 18.67 11.20 15.26
CA ARG A 509 17.93 12.37 15.75
C ARG A 509 16.58 12.00 16.35
N ARG A 510 15.84 11.09 15.71
CA ARG A 510 14.54 10.63 16.21
C ARG A 510 14.68 9.92 17.54
N ARG A 511 15.67 9.03 17.65
CA ARG A 511 16.02 8.34 18.89
C ARG A 511 16.38 9.32 20.01
N GLN A 512 17.27 10.28 19.73
CA GLN A 512 17.67 11.27 20.72
C GLN A 512 16.45 12.06 21.24
N TYR A 513 15.61 12.56 20.31
CA TYR A 513 14.40 13.31 20.66
C TYR A 513 13.46 12.50 21.55
N LEU A 514 13.17 11.25 21.20
CA LEU A 514 12.25 10.40 21.95
C LEU A 514 12.78 9.99 23.34
N LEU A 515 14.10 9.86 23.51
CA LEU A 515 14.71 9.51 24.80
C LEU A 515 14.93 10.72 25.72
N ASP A 516 15.15 11.91 25.15
CA ASP A 516 15.37 13.15 25.91
C ASP A 516 14.07 13.81 26.40
N SER A 517 12.92 13.37 25.89
CA SER A 517 11.58 13.81 26.28
C SER A 517 10.90 12.80 27.21
N PRO A 518 11.29 12.68 28.49
CA PRO A 518 10.81 11.67 29.42
C PRO A 518 9.30 11.73 29.65
N ASP A 519 8.65 12.89 29.44
CA ASP A 519 7.19 13.05 29.60
C ASP A 519 6.47 13.36 28.28
N GLY A 520 7.16 13.24 27.14
CA GLY A 520 6.64 13.67 25.84
C GLY A 520 6.62 15.20 25.64
N GLN A 521 7.12 16.00 26.59
CA GLN A 521 7.30 17.44 26.38
C GLN A 521 8.63 17.76 25.69
N PRO A 522 8.65 18.74 24.77
CA PRO A 522 9.88 19.13 24.09
C PRO A 522 10.90 19.74 25.08
N PRO A 523 12.22 19.63 24.79
CA PRO A 523 13.28 20.03 25.73
C PRO A 523 13.29 21.50 26.13
N ASP A 524 12.59 22.36 25.39
CA ASP A 524 12.54 23.83 25.53
C ASP A 524 11.42 24.34 26.46
N LEU A 525 10.62 23.45 27.05
CA LEU A 525 9.54 23.80 27.98
C LEU A 525 9.77 23.34 29.44
N ARG A 526 11.01 23.04 29.82
CA ARG A 526 11.39 22.73 31.21
C ARG A 526 11.72 23.96 32.06
#